data_AF-A0A6B2NY27-F1
#
_entry.id   AF-A0A6B2NY27-F1
#
_cell.length_a   1.000
_cell.length_b   1.000
_cell.length_c   1.000
_cell.angle_alpha   90.00
_cell.angle_beta   90.00
_cell.angle_gamma   90.00
#
_symmetry.space_group_name_H-M   'P 1'
#
loop_
_entity.id
_entity.type
_entity.pdbx_description
1 polymer ?
#
loop_
_entity_poly.entity_id
_entity_poly.type
_entity_poly.pdbx_seq_one_letter_code
_entity_poly.pdbx_strand_id
1 'polypeptide(L)'
;MSAIDLPRNLPLGQRVLFAIPLLGRIAKEVTYGDSDNIYYAIAAGLSLWGIAILLFGIPGLYIPALALVPVIWTLLILISRG
;
A
#
# COMPACT_ATOMS: atom_id res chain seq x y z
N MET A 1 17.25 2.42 -14.49
CA MET A 1 16.41 1.58 -15.37
C MET A 1 15.08 2.29 -15.49
N SER A 2 14.56 2.47 -16.70
CA SER A 2 13.38 3.31 -16.95
C SER A 2 12.10 2.51 -16.63
N ALA A 3 11.02 3.18 -16.23
CA ALA A 3 9.73 2.59 -15.83
C ALA A 3 9.03 1.71 -16.91
N ILE A 4 9.64 1.55 -18.09
CA ILE A 4 9.21 0.71 -19.21
C ILE A 4 9.87 -0.68 -19.17
N ASP A 5 10.98 -0.86 -18.43
CA ASP A 5 11.72 -2.12 -18.32
C ASP A 5 11.05 -3.08 -17.33
N LEU A 6 9.86 -3.58 -17.67
CA LEU A 6 9.21 -4.63 -16.87
C LEU A 6 9.87 -5.99 -17.14
N PRO A 7 10.20 -6.79 -16.12
CA PRO A 7 10.65 -8.16 -16.33
C PRO A 7 9.56 -8.96 -17.06
N ARG A 8 9.93 -9.68 -18.13
CA ARG A 8 8.98 -10.45 -18.97
C ARG A 8 8.20 -11.53 -18.19
N ASN A 9 8.67 -11.91 -17.01
CA ASN A 9 8.03 -12.92 -16.16
C ASN A 9 7.65 -12.33 -14.78
N LEU A 10 6.49 -11.70 -14.70
CA LEU A 10 5.91 -11.20 -13.44
C LEU A 10 5.12 -12.32 -12.75
N PRO A 11 5.39 -12.61 -11.45
CA PRO A 11 4.58 -13.55 -10.66
C PRO A 11 3.12 -13.07 -10.61
N LEU A 12 2.17 -14.02 -10.49
CA LEU A 12 0.72 -13.74 -10.60
C LEU A 12 0.26 -12.60 -9.68
N GLY A 13 0.79 -12.51 -8.46
CA GLY A 13 0.45 -11.43 -7.53
C GLY A 13 0.89 -10.04 -8.01
N GLN A 14 2.04 -9.94 -8.67
CA GLN A 14 2.56 -8.66 -9.16
C GLN A 14 1.80 -8.18 -10.40
N ARG A 15 1.28 -9.10 -11.22
CA ARG A 15 0.38 -8.76 -12.33
C ARG A 15 -0.93 -8.15 -11.85
N VAL A 16 -1.52 -8.71 -10.79
CA VAL A 16 -2.76 -8.19 -10.20
C VAL A 16 -2.52 -6.81 -9.58
N LEU A 17 -1.43 -6.63 -8.83
CA LEU A 17 -1.08 -5.34 -8.24
C LEU A 17 -0.85 -4.26 -9.31
N PHE A 18 -0.15 -4.59 -10.40
CA PHE A 18 0.13 -3.65 -11.49
C PHE A 18 -1.06 -3.42 -12.43
N ALA A 19 -2.12 -4.24 -12.35
CA ALA A 19 -3.35 -4.01 -13.10
C ALA A 19 -4.22 -2.91 -12.48
N ILE A 20 -4.02 -2.56 -11.21
CA ILE A 20 -4.77 -1.49 -10.54
C ILE A 20 -4.27 -0.15 -11.10
N PRO A 21 -5.13 0.68 -11.74
CA PRO A 21 -4.68 1.81 -12.55
C PRO A 21 -3.88 2.86 -11.78
N LEU A 22 -4.27 3.20 -10.55
CA LEU A 22 -3.56 4.18 -9.72
C LEU A 22 -2.51 3.51 -8.82
N LEU A 23 -2.91 2.50 -8.05
CA LEU A 23 -2.00 1.84 -7.09
C LEU A 23 -0.89 1.06 -7.80
N GLY A 24 -1.21 0.39 -8.92
CA GLY A 24 -0.24 -0.35 -9.71
C GLY A 24 0.78 0.54 -10.40
N ARG A 25 0.39 1.77 -10.76
CA ARG A 25 1.31 2.78 -11.27
C ARG A 25 2.27 3.26 -10.18
N ILE A 26 1.76 3.65 -9.02
CA ILE A 26 2.59 4.08 -7.88
C ILE A 26 3.53 2.96 -7.45
N ALA A 27 3.02 1.71 -7.36
CA ALA A 27 3.84 0.56 -6.99
C ALA A 27 4.97 0.29 -7.99
N LYS A 28 4.71 0.45 -9.30
CA LYS A 28 5.73 0.33 -10.34
C LYS A 28 6.79 1.41 -10.21
N GLU A 29 6.39 2.65 -9.98
CA GLU A 29 7.30 3.79 -9.80
C GLU A 29 8.14 3.64 -8.51
N VAL A 30 7.58 3.10 -7.42
CA VAL A 30 8.34 2.84 -6.17
C VAL A 30 9.30 1.66 -6.32
N THR A 31 8.94 0.63 -7.08
CA THR A 31 9.76 -0.59 -7.21
C THR A 31 10.88 -0.45 -8.24
N TYR A 32 10.60 0.25 -9.35
CA TYR A 32 11.49 0.32 -10.51
C TYR A 32 11.96 1.74 -10.85
N GLY A 33 11.41 2.76 -10.19
CA GLY A 33 11.83 4.15 -10.36
C GLY A 33 12.98 4.53 -9.43
N ASP A 34 13.18 5.83 -9.26
CA ASP A 34 14.24 6.38 -8.40
C ASP A 34 13.97 6.10 -6.93
N SER A 35 15.05 6.01 -6.14
CA SER A 35 14.99 5.76 -4.70
C SER A 35 14.13 6.78 -3.95
N ASP A 36 14.01 8.01 -4.47
CA ASP A 36 13.20 9.05 -3.84
C ASP A 36 11.69 8.83 -3.98
N ASN A 37 11.27 7.98 -4.92
CA ASN A 37 9.86 7.73 -5.18
C ASN A 37 9.12 7.11 -3.99
N ILE A 38 9.85 6.40 -3.12
CA ILE A 38 9.29 5.86 -1.88
C ILE A 38 8.83 6.97 -0.93
N TYR A 39 9.59 8.07 -0.83
CA TYR A 39 9.24 9.19 0.04
C TYR A 39 8.00 9.91 -0.47
N TYR A 40 7.86 10.08 -1.79
CA TYR A 40 6.66 10.64 -2.39
C TYR A 40 5.42 9.77 -2.15
N ALA A 41 5.55 8.44 -2.26
CA ALA A 41 4.45 7.52 -1.98
C ALA A 41 4.01 7.58 -0.51
N ILE A 42 4.97 7.62 0.43
CA ILE A 42 4.69 7.79 1.87
C ILE A 42 4.00 9.12 2.13
N ALA A 43 4.54 10.22 1.60
CA ALA A 43 3.98 11.56 1.78
C ALA A 43 2.54 11.65 1.22
N ALA A 44 2.29 11.05 0.05
CA ALA A 44 0.95 10.99 -0.54
C ALA A 44 -0.02 10.17 0.32
N GLY A 45 0.42 9.02 0.84
CA GLY A 45 -0.39 8.18 1.73
C GLY A 45 -0.76 8.91 3.04
N LEU A 46 0.23 9.56 3.68
CA LEU A 46 -0.02 10.37 4.88
C LEU A 46 -0.94 11.56 4.61
N SER A 47 -0.79 12.21 3.45
CA SER A 47 -1.66 13.32 3.05
C SER A 47 -3.10 12.85 2.84
N LEU A 48 -3.29 11.70 2.17
CA LEU A 48 -4.61 11.11 1.97
C LEU A 48 -5.27 10.74 3.30
N TRP A 49 -4.50 10.20 4.25
CA TRP A 49 -5.00 9.92 5.59
C TRP A 49 -5.35 11.22 6.35
N GLY A 50 -4.51 12.25 6.26
CA GLY A 50 -4.81 13.58 6.80
C GLY A 50 -6.11 14.15 6.24
N ILE A 51 -6.34 14.03 4.94
CA ILE A 51 -7.61 14.41 4.29
C ILE A 51 -8.78 13.61 4.87
N ALA A 52 -8.62 12.31 5.11
CA ALA A 52 -9.66 11.50 5.74
C ALA A 52 -9.99 11.99 7.16
N ILE A 53 -8.99 12.41 7.94
CA ILE A 53 -9.20 13.02 9.26
C ILE A 53 -9.95 14.34 9.13
N LEU A 54 -9.61 15.19 8.15
CA LEU A 54 -10.30 16.47 7.95
C LEU A 54 -11.74 16.31 7.47
N LEU A 55 -12.02 15.31 6.63
CA LEU A 55 -13.36 15.06 6.08
C LEU A 55 -14.28 14.34 7.07
N PHE A 56 -13.75 13.37 7.81
CA PHE A 56 -14.54 12.46 8.64
C PHE A 56 -14.29 12.61 10.14
N GLY A 57 -13.34 13.45 10.55
CA GLY A 57 -12.99 13.69 11.95
C GLY A 57 -12.37 12.48 12.64
N ILE A 58 -12.84 12.21 13.86
CA ILE A 58 -12.40 11.10 14.72
C ILE A 58 -12.49 9.73 14.01
N PRO A 59 -13.59 9.39 13.30
CA PRO A 59 -13.64 8.19 12.47
C PRO A 59 -12.46 8.02 11.51
N GLY A 60 -12.05 9.08 10.80
CA GLY A 60 -10.91 9.03 9.87
C GLY A 60 -9.59 8.72 10.55
N LEU A 61 -9.43 9.16 11.81
CA LEU A 61 -8.27 8.83 12.64
C LEU A 61 -8.27 7.36 13.07
N TYR A 62 -9.44 6.77 13.36
CA TYR A 62 -9.55 5.38 13.83
C TYR A 62 -9.54 4.32 12.72
N ILE A 63 -9.72 4.68 11.44
CA ILE A 63 -9.73 3.70 10.34
C ILE A 63 -8.50 2.79 10.30
N PRO A 64 -7.25 3.28 10.44
CA PRO A 64 -6.08 2.39 10.47
C PRO A 64 -6.11 1.40 11.65
N ALA A 65 -6.57 1.84 12.82
CA ALA A 65 -6.72 0.97 13.99
C ALA A 65 -7.77 -0.12 13.76
N LEU A 66 -8.91 0.24 13.17
CA LEU A 66 -9.97 -0.72 12.81
C LEU A 66 -9.51 -1.71 11.74
N ALA A 67 -8.79 -1.26 10.73
CA ALA A 67 -8.23 -2.11 9.68
C ALA A 67 -7.19 -3.11 10.22
N LEU A 68 -6.49 -2.77 11.31
CA LEU A 68 -5.54 -3.68 11.97
C LEU A 68 -6.22 -4.79 12.78
N VAL A 69 -7.49 -4.68 13.14
CA VAL A 69 -8.22 -5.71 13.92
C VAL A 69 -8.15 -7.10 13.27
N PRO A 70 -8.55 -7.31 11.99
CA PRO A 70 -8.46 -8.62 11.36
C PRO A 70 -7.01 -9.09 11.20
N VAL A 71 -6.05 -8.17 11.03
CA VAL A 71 -4.62 -8.50 10.91
C VAL A 71 -4.10 -9.08 12.22
N ILE A 72 -4.37 -8.40 13.34
CA ILE A 72 -3.97 -8.85 14.67
C ILE A 72 -4.68 -10.17 15.02
N TRP A 73 -5.98 -10.29 14.73
CA TRP A 73 -6.70 -11.55 14.93
C TRP A 73 -6.09 -12.72 14.15
N THR A 74 -5.80 -12.51 12.87
CA THR A 74 -5.17 -13.54 12.02
C THR A 74 -3.78 -13.90 12.55
N LEU A 75 -3.00 -12.90 12.96
CA LEU A 75 -1.68 -13.11 13.56
C LEU A 75 -1.78 -13.93 14.85
N LEU A 76 -2.70 -13.57 15.75
CA LEU A 76 -2.94 -14.28 17.00
C LEU A 76 -3.36 -15.73 16.75
N ILE A 77 -4.25 -15.99 15.79
CA ILE A 77 -4.63 -17.34 15.40
C ILE A 77 -3.42 -18.10 14.86
N LEU A 78 -2.61 -17.48 13.98
CA LEU A 78 -1.45 -18.12 13.38
C LEU A 78 -0.41 -18.53 14.42
N ILE A 79 -0.08 -17.65 15.37
CA ILE A 79 0.89 -17.96 16.43
C ILE A 79 0.33 -18.95 17.46
N SER A 80 -0.99 -18.98 17.66
CA SER A 80 -1.65 -19.90 18.58
C SER A 80 -1.78 -21.32 18.00
N ARG A 81 -1.46 -21.51 16.72
CA ARG A 81 -1.53 -22.82 16.04
C ARG A 81 -0.30 -23.71 16.21
N GLY A 82 0.75 -23.24 16.90
CA GLY A 82 1.98 -23.99 17.18
C GLY A 82 2.99 -23.88 16.06
#